data_AF-A0A822G076-F1
#
_entry.id   AF-A0A822G076-F1
#
_cell.length_a   1.000
_cell.length_b   1.000
_cell.length_c   1.000
_cell.angle_alpha   90.00
_cell.angle_beta   90.00
_cell.angle_gamma   90.00
#
_symmetry.space_group_name_H-M   'P 1'
#
loop_
_entity.id
_entity.type
_entity.pdbx_description
1 polymer ?
#
loop_
_entity_poly.entity_id
_entity_poly.type
_entity_poly.pdbx_seq_one_letter_code
_entity_poly.pdbx_strand_id
1 'polypeptide(L)'
;IKAQRIIKSNVEDSELSFIKTQSLLALHCSLIYLDCYNDTKIKIIEDVMENYQWSSFQLNFTDMGCNVDNYQAYLNTRASQSSSLVLENIVHDLEAAITARGIRIKQSKGGNFHMTLATVKYQYPSDCIVSQLKQKFIPLSNYFGSKKVFCFWTKKIRWMDN
;
A
#
# COMPACT_ATOMS: atom_id res chain seq x y z
N ILE A 1 -0.31 12.94 -9.78
CA ILE A 1 0.27 14.04 -10.60
C ILE A 1 1.32 14.86 -9.83
N LYS A 2 0.99 15.55 -8.71
CA LYS A 2 1.98 16.40 -7.99
C LYS A 2 3.19 15.61 -7.42
N ALA A 3 2.96 14.49 -6.72
CA ALA A 3 4.05 13.67 -6.18
C ALA A 3 4.91 13.03 -7.30
N GLN A 4 4.27 12.51 -8.35
CA GLN A 4 4.94 11.97 -9.53
C GLN A 4 5.89 12.97 -10.19
N ARG A 5 5.50 14.24 -10.27
CA ARG A 5 6.37 15.30 -10.82
C ARG A 5 7.63 15.49 -9.98
N ILE A 6 7.50 15.53 -8.66
CA ILE A 6 8.65 15.67 -7.74
C ILE A 6 9.59 14.46 -7.84
N ILE A 7 9.02 13.25 -7.94
CA ILE A 7 9.79 12.01 -8.11
C ILE A 7 10.57 12.04 -9.43
N LYS A 8 9.96 12.51 -10.52
CA LYS A 8 10.62 12.52 -11.84
C LYS A 8 11.57 13.70 -12.05
N SER A 9 11.46 14.80 -11.31
CA SER A 9 12.20 16.04 -11.58
C SER A 9 13.65 16.06 -11.07
N ASN A 10 14.13 14.99 -10.44
CA ASN A 10 15.41 14.96 -9.75
C ASN A 10 16.38 13.90 -10.31
N VAL A 11 16.12 13.43 -11.53
CA VAL A 11 16.97 12.47 -12.22
C VAL A 11 17.18 12.91 -13.67
N GLU A 12 18.25 12.44 -14.29
CA GLU A 12 18.46 12.65 -15.72
C GLU A 12 17.41 11.90 -16.55
N ASP A 13 17.14 12.37 -17.78
CA ASP A 13 16.16 11.71 -18.67
C ASP A 13 16.50 10.25 -18.95
N SER A 14 17.79 9.92 -18.98
CA SER A 14 18.33 8.56 -19.13
C SER A 14 17.91 7.62 -17.99
N GLU A 15 17.70 8.17 -16.79
CA GLU A 15 17.38 7.44 -15.57
C GLU A 15 15.87 7.31 -15.32
N LEU A 16 15.04 8.08 -16.03
CA LEU A 16 13.57 8.04 -15.91
C LEU A 16 12.99 6.64 -16.20
N SER A 17 13.66 5.86 -17.05
CA SER A 17 13.29 4.47 -17.37
C SER A 17 13.28 3.55 -16.14
N PHE A 18 13.98 3.92 -15.08
CA PHE A 18 14.10 3.15 -13.84
C PHE A 18 13.10 3.58 -12.75
N ILE A 19 12.30 4.62 -13.01
CA ILE A 19 11.27 5.11 -12.09
C ILE A 19 9.90 4.60 -12.52
N LYS A 20 9.35 3.66 -11.74
CA LYS A 20 7.98 3.15 -11.92
C LYS A 20 7.04 3.81 -10.93
N THR A 21 6.42 4.91 -11.34
CA THR A 21 5.40 5.60 -10.52
C THR A 21 4.05 4.92 -10.65
N GLN A 22 3.30 4.83 -9.55
CA GLN A 22 1.94 4.29 -9.57
C GLN A 22 0.96 5.30 -10.17
N SER A 23 0.04 4.81 -10.99
CA SER A 23 -1.10 5.62 -11.45
C SER A 23 -2.07 5.85 -10.29
N LEU A 24 -2.89 6.90 -10.36
CA LEU A 24 -3.89 7.17 -9.33
C LEU A 24 -4.85 5.99 -9.12
N LEU A 25 -5.18 5.28 -10.20
CA LEU A 25 -6.06 4.09 -10.17
C LEU A 25 -5.37 2.85 -9.58
N ALA A 26 -4.04 2.84 -9.52
CA ALA A 26 -3.25 1.74 -8.96
C ALA A 26 -2.81 1.99 -7.51
N LEU A 27 -3.10 3.17 -6.94
CA LEU A 27 -2.81 3.45 -5.54
C LEU A 27 -3.74 2.62 -4.65
N HIS A 28 -3.13 1.76 -3.84
CA HIS A 28 -3.83 0.91 -2.89
C HIS A 28 -2.97 0.73 -1.65
N CYS A 29 -3.62 0.42 -0.53
CA CYS A 29 -2.98 -0.08 0.67
C CYS A 29 -3.33 -1.56 0.79
N SER A 30 -2.35 -2.45 0.69
CA SER A 30 -2.63 -3.89 0.88
C SER A 30 -3.03 -4.14 2.33
N LEU A 31 -3.95 -5.07 2.56
CA LEU A 31 -4.37 -5.46 3.92
C LEU A 31 -3.77 -6.80 4.29
N ILE A 32 -3.91 -7.79 3.40
CA ILE A 32 -3.45 -9.16 3.63
C ILE A 32 -2.60 -9.59 2.43
N TYR A 33 -1.53 -10.34 2.71
CA TYR A 33 -0.78 -11.06 1.69
C TYR A 33 -1.22 -12.51 1.66
N LEU A 34 -1.89 -12.90 0.57
CA LEU A 34 -2.34 -14.26 0.33
C LEU A 34 -1.28 -14.98 -0.51
N ASP A 35 -0.99 -16.23 -0.16
CA ASP A 35 -0.02 -17.06 -0.86
C ASP A 35 -0.63 -17.65 -2.15
N CYS A 36 0.15 -18.44 -2.89
CA CYS A 36 -0.31 -19.25 -4.01
C CYS A 36 -1.23 -20.38 -3.52
N TYR A 37 -2.49 -20.04 -3.30
CA TYR A 37 -3.54 -20.98 -2.95
C TYR A 37 -4.13 -21.65 -4.20
N ASN A 38 -4.66 -22.86 -4.04
CA ASN A 38 -5.43 -23.51 -5.12
C ASN A 38 -6.84 -22.90 -5.24
N ASP A 39 -7.53 -23.18 -6.33
CA ASP A 39 -8.86 -22.62 -6.64
C ASP A 39 -9.89 -22.83 -5.53
N THR A 40 -9.87 -23.99 -4.88
CA THR A 40 -10.79 -24.28 -3.76
C THR A 40 -10.57 -23.30 -2.60
N LYS A 41 -9.31 -23.07 -2.22
CA LYS A 41 -8.97 -22.12 -1.16
C LYS A 41 -9.24 -20.68 -1.57
N ILE A 42 -9.00 -20.33 -2.83
CA ILE A 42 -9.32 -19.00 -3.37
C ILE A 42 -10.82 -18.72 -3.21
N LYS A 43 -11.69 -19.65 -3.62
CA LYS A 43 -13.15 -19.50 -3.50
C LYS A 43 -13.61 -19.31 -2.05
N ILE A 44 -13.00 -20.01 -1.10
CA ILE A 44 -13.29 -19.84 0.32
C ILE A 44 -12.87 -18.45 0.81
N ILE A 45 -11.71 -17.95 0.38
CA ILE A 45 -11.26 -16.60 0.73
C ILE A 45 -12.19 -15.54 0.11
N GLU A 46 -12.59 -15.73 -1.15
CA GLU A 46 -13.57 -14.85 -1.82
C GLU A 46 -14.89 -14.79 -1.04
N ASP A 47 -15.43 -15.95 -0.65
CA ASP A 47 -16.64 -16.04 0.18
C ASP A 47 -16.49 -15.31 1.53
N VAL A 48 -15.35 -15.46 2.21
CA VAL A 48 -15.06 -14.72 3.46
C VAL A 48 -15.05 -13.21 3.20
N MET A 49 -14.41 -12.76 2.12
CA MET A 49 -14.28 -11.35 1.78
C MET A 49 -15.62 -10.71 1.39
N GLU A 50 -16.45 -11.42 0.62
CA GLU A 50 -17.77 -10.96 0.19
C GLU A 50 -18.76 -10.83 1.37
N ASN A 51 -18.64 -11.69 2.37
CA ASN A 51 -19.51 -11.69 3.54
C ASN A 51 -18.97 -10.89 4.73
N TYR A 52 -17.72 -10.41 4.67
CA TYR A 52 -17.12 -9.61 5.74
C TYR A 52 -17.88 -8.30 5.92
N GLN A 53 -18.36 -8.07 7.15
CA GLN A 53 -19.08 -6.85 7.49
C GLN A 53 -18.08 -5.72 7.75
N TRP A 54 -18.09 -4.70 6.89
CA TRP A 54 -17.25 -3.53 7.05
C TRP A 54 -18.07 -2.25 6.88
N SER A 55 -17.56 -1.16 7.43
CA SER A 55 -18.12 0.18 7.24
C SER A 55 -17.07 1.11 6.70
N SER A 56 -17.48 2.19 6.03
CA SER A 56 -16.55 3.21 5.55
C SER A 56 -15.93 3.97 6.72
N PHE A 57 -14.63 4.18 6.69
CA PHE A 57 -13.91 4.99 7.67
C PHE A 57 -12.94 5.94 6.97
N GLN A 58 -12.46 6.94 7.71
CA GLN A 58 -11.47 7.87 7.19
C GLN A 58 -10.07 7.30 7.35
N LEU A 59 -9.33 7.28 6.24
CA LEU A 59 -7.91 6.94 6.21
C LEU A 59 -7.07 8.19 6.03
N ASN A 60 -6.14 8.39 6.95
CA ASN A 60 -5.19 9.48 6.91
C ASN A 60 -3.79 8.90 6.68
N PHE A 61 -3.07 9.52 5.76
CA PHE A 61 -1.67 9.22 5.51
C PHE A 61 -0.85 10.45 5.88
N THR A 62 -0.05 10.33 6.93
CA THR A 62 0.59 11.48 7.58
C THR A 62 2.11 11.39 7.56
N ASP A 63 2.67 10.32 6.99
CA ASP A 63 4.11 10.19 6.83
C ASP A 63 4.47 9.73 5.40
N MET A 64 5.73 9.96 5.04
CA MET A 64 6.36 9.45 3.83
C MET A 64 7.58 8.63 4.22
N GLY A 65 7.85 7.58 3.46
CA GLY A 65 8.98 6.72 3.73
C GLY A 65 9.58 6.14 2.47
N CYS A 66 10.69 5.46 2.68
CA CYS A 66 11.30 4.57 1.72
C CYS A 66 11.43 3.20 2.39
N ASN A 67 11.06 2.15 1.67
CA ASN A 67 11.39 0.78 2.05
C ASN A 67 12.36 0.24 1.02
N VAL A 68 13.45 -0.39 1.46
CA VAL A 68 14.49 -0.93 0.59
C VAL A 68 14.37 -2.45 0.56
N ASP A 69 14.50 -3.01 -0.64
CA ASP A 69 14.68 -4.42 -0.93
C ASP A 69 16.00 -4.59 -1.73
N ASN A 70 16.47 -5.83 -1.94
CA ASN A 70 17.80 -6.17 -2.44
C ASN A 70 18.24 -5.43 -3.73
N TYR A 71 17.29 -4.95 -4.53
CA TYR A 71 17.60 -4.27 -5.81
C TYR A 71 16.81 -2.96 -6.03
N GLN A 72 15.85 -2.65 -5.17
CA GLN A 72 14.84 -1.61 -5.42
C GLN A 72 14.44 -0.91 -4.13
N ALA A 73 14.07 0.36 -4.27
CA ALA A 73 13.49 1.17 -3.22
C ALA A 73 12.03 1.50 -3.56
N TYR A 74 11.18 1.52 -2.54
CA TYR A 74 9.75 1.80 -2.64
C TYR A 74 9.45 3.08 -1.88
N LEU A 75 9.22 4.17 -2.62
CA LEU A 75 8.75 5.42 -2.05
C LEU A 75 7.28 5.25 -1.69
N ASN A 76 6.92 5.56 -0.44
CA ASN A 76 5.59 5.29 0.07
C ASN A 76 5.07 6.43 0.94
N THR A 77 3.74 6.52 1.06
CA THR A 77 3.07 7.29 2.11
C THR A 77 2.48 6.32 3.12
N ARG A 78 2.59 6.63 4.41
CA ARG A 78 2.25 5.73 5.52
C ARG A 78 1.01 6.23 6.25
N ALA A 79 0.18 5.28 6.66
CA ALA A 79 -1.02 5.58 7.43
C ALA A 79 -0.64 6.25 8.77
N SER A 80 -1.50 7.14 9.26
CA SER A 80 -1.37 7.66 10.64
C SER A 80 -1.55 6.52 11.63
N GLN A 81 -1.04 6.68 12.86
CA GLN A 81 -1.19 5.67 13.91
C GLN A 81 -2.66 5.26 14.12
N SER A 82 -3.58 6.23 14.17
CA SER A 82 -5.01 5.97 14.31
C SER A 82 -5.59 5.18 13.13
N SER A 83 -5.18 5.48 11.89
CA SER A 83 -5.60 4.72 10.72
C SER A 83 -4.98 3.33 10.68
N SER A 84 -3.71 3.17 11.09
CA SER A 84 -3.05 1.87 11.19
C SER A 84 -3.76 0.94 12.17
N LEU A 85 -4.20 1.43 13.32
CA LEU A 85 -4.96 0.62 14.31
C LEU A 85 -6.28 0.10 13.74
N VAL A 86 -7.01 0.93 12.98
CA VAL A 86 -8.26 0.49 12.33
C VAL A 86 -7.97 -0.57 11.28
N LEU A 87 -6.93 -0.37 10.47
CA LEU A 87 -6.51 -1.34 9.45
C LEU A 87 -6.01 -2.66 10.05
N GLU A 88 -5.26 -2.60 11.15
CA GLU A 88 -4.82 -3.76 11.92
C GLU A 88 -6.00 -4.61 12.39
N ASN A 89 -7.04 -3.99 12.95
CA ASN A 89 -8.23 -4.72 13.39
C ASN A 89 -8.92 -5.41 12.22
N ILE A 90 -9.10 -4.72 11.09
CA ILE A 90 -9.68 -5.30 9.88
C ILE A 90 -8.85 -6.50 9.40
N VAL A 91 -7.52 -6.37 9.39
CA VAL A 91 -6.61 -7.46 9.03
C VAL A 91 -6.80 -8.64 9.98
N HIS A 92 -6.77 -8.43 11.29
CA HIS A 92 -6.93 -9.50 12.26
C HIS A 92 -8.27 -10.21 12.13
N ASP A 93 -9.37 -9.47 11.94
CA ASP A 93 -10.70 -10.06 11.77
C ASP A 93 -10.77 -10.93 10.50
N LEU A 94 -10.27 -10.42 9.38
CA LEU A 94 -10.22 -11.15 8.12
C LEU A 94 -9.31 -12.38 8.21
N GLU A 95 -8.13 -12.25 8.83
CA GLU A 95 -7.20 -13.36 9.04
C GLU A 95 -7.83 -14.45 9.92
N ALA A 96 -8.56 -14.06 10.97
CA ALA A 96 -9.31 -14.98 11.82
C ALA A 96 -10.43 -15.68 11.04
N ALA A 97 -11.21 -14.95 10.25
CA ALA A 97 -12.31 -15.50 9.45
C ALA A 97 -11.82 -16.50 8.39
N ILE A 98 -10.72 -16.19 7.69
CA ILE A 98 -10.06 -17.10 6.75
C ILE A 98 -9.54 -18.35 7.46
N THR A 99 -8.88 -18.17 8.62
CA THR A 99 -8.32 -19.27 9.39
C THR A 99 -9.41 -20.19 9.96
N ALA A 100 -10.55 -19.65 10.36
CA ALA A 100 -11.72 -20.42 10.81
C ALA A 100 -12.29 -21.34 9.71
N ARG A 101 -12.02 -21.03 8.43
CA ARG A 101 -12.35 -21.89 7.28
C ARG A 101 -11.23 -22.89 6.93
N GLY A 102 -10.25 -23.08 7.80
CA GLY A 102 -9.16 -24.05 7.63
C GLY A 102 -8.04 -23.59 6.70
N ILE A 103 -7.99 -22.30 6.34
CA ILE A 103 -6.93 -21.76 5.48
C ILE A 103 -5.87 -21.08 6.34
N ARG A 104 -4.67 -21.66 6.34
CA ARG A 104 -3.52 -21.07 7.03
C ARG A 104 -3.00 -19.85 6.28
N ILE A 105 -2.90 -18.72 6.98
CA ILE A 105 -2.18 -17.51 6.53
C ILE A 105 -0.74 -17.61 7.03
N LYS A 106 0.23 -17.54 6.12
CA LYS A 106 1.65 -17.78 6.45
C LYS A 106 2.31 -16.60 7.14
N GLN A 107 1.91 -15.38 6.79
CA GLN A 107 2.50 -14.17 7.31
C GLN A 107 1.41 -13.11 7.46
N SER A 108 1.19 -12.66 8.69
CA SER A 108 0.37 -11.48 8.93
C SER A 108 1.11 -10.23 8.45
N LYS A 109 0.39 -9.29 7.85
CA LYS A 109 0.99 -8.08 7.27
C LYS A 109 1.71 -7.21 8.32
N GLY A 110 1.19 -7.16 9.55
CA GLY A 110 1.65 -6.27 10.61
C GLY A 110 1.40 -4.77 10.31
N GLY A 111 1.54 -3.93 11.33
CA GLY A 111 1.07 -2.53 11.39
C GLY A 111 1.66 -1.47 10.46
N ASN A 112 2.46 -1.87 9.47
CA ASN A 112 3.13 -0.94 8.55
C ASN A 112 2.33 -0.71 7.26
N PHE A 113 1.12 -0.15 7.41
CA PHE A 113 0.24 0.18 6.29
C PHE A 113 0.74 1.40 5.51
N HIS A 114 0.87 1.22 4.21
CA HIS A 114 1.39 2.23 3.31
C HIS A 114 0.83 2.08 1.91
N MET A 115 0.82 3.18 1.15
CA MET A 115 0.60 3.18 -0.30
C MET A 115 1.93 3.47 -1.00
N THR A 116 2.33 2.56 -1.88
CA THR A 116 3.52 2.75 -2.72
C THR A 116 3.22 3.82 -3.77
N LEU A 117 4.06 4.84 -3.83
CA LEU A 117 3.99 5.95 -4.78
C LEU A 117 4.85 5.67 -6.01
N ALA A 118 6.04 5.10 -5.79
CA ALA A 118 6.94 4.71 -6.85
C ALA A 118 7.88 3.59 -6.41
N THR A 119 8.32 2.81 -7.39
CA THR A 119 9.46 1.90 -7.27
C THR A 119 10.61 2.47 -8.06
N VAL A 120 11.80 2.50 -7.46
CA VAL A 120 13.02 3.09 -8.01
C VAL A 120 14.20 2.16 -7.79
N LYS A 121 15.29 2.34 -8.54
CA LYS A 121 16.55 1.62 -8.29
C LYS A 121 17.26 2.14 -7.04
N TYR A 122 18.17 1.34 -6.49
CA TYR A 122 18.91 1.69 -5.27
C TYR A 122 19.74 2.98 -5.39
N GLN A 123 20.25 3.31 -6.60
CA GLN A 123 21.01 4.55 -6.83
C GLN A 123 20.15 5.82 -6.79
N TYR A 124 18.82 5.68 -6.82
CA TYR A 124 17.91 6.81 -6.79
C TYR A 124 18.00 7.52 -5.43
N PRO A 125 18.05 8.87 -5.39
CA PRO A 125 18.25 9.66 -4.17
C PRO A 125 17.00 9.68 -3.27
N SER A 126 16.62 8.52 -2.76
CA SER A 126 15.34 8.26 -2.09
C SER A 126 15.14 9.15 -0.88
N ASP A 127 16.17 9.38 -0.07
CA ASP A 127 16.07 10.19 1.16
C ASP A 127 15.78 11.67 0.86
N CYS A 128 16.47 12.24 -0.13
CA CYS A 128 16.22 13.62 -0.59
C CYS A 128 14.77 13.77 -1.08
N ILE A 129 14.30 12.81 -1.86
CA ILE A 129 12.96 12.84 -2.45
C ILE A 129 11.89 12.65 -1.40
N VAL A 130 12.07 11.72 -0.47
CA VAL A 130 11.17 11.55 0.68
C VAL A 130 11.09 12.84 1.48
N SER A 131 12.22 13.50 1.76
CA SER A 131 12.26 14.79 2.46
C SER A 131 11.45 15.87 1.73
N GLN A 132 11.65 16.03 0.41
CA GLN A 132 10.87 16.97 -0.40
C GLN A 132 9.37 16.64 -0.39
N LEU A 133 9.01 15.35 -0.48
CA LEU A 133 7.61 14.90 -0.41
C LEU A 133 6.99 15.23 0.95
N LYS A 134 7.73 15.02 2.06
CA LYS A 134 7.27 15.39 3.41
C LYS A 134 6.96 16.89 3.48
N GLN A 135 7.93 17.74 3.12
CA GLN A 135 7.75 19.20 3.15
C GLN A 135 6.56 19.68 2.31
N LYS A 136 6.29 19.04 1.17
CA LYS A 136 5.21 19.44 0.24
C LYS A 136 3.82 18.94 0.63
N PHE A 137 3.71 17.75 1.21
CA PHE A 137 2.42 17.04 1.35
C PHE A 137 2.02 16.74 2.78
N ILE A 138 2.97 16.80 3.71
CA ILE A 138 2.71 16.65 5.14
C ILE A 138 3.02 18.01 5.74
N PRO A 139 2.02 18.89 5.87
CA PRO A 139 2.25 20.17 6.51
C PRO A 139 2.78 19.88 7.92
N LEU A 140 3.82 20.61 8.32
CA LEU A 140 4.08 20.85 9.74
C LEU A 140 2.81 21.53 10.28
N SER A 141 1.97 20.74 10.95
CA SER A 141 0.72 21.10 11.65
C SER A 141 -0.39 21.84 10.84
N ASN A 142 -1.63 21.32 10.97
CA ASN A 142 -2.91 22.05 10.85
C ASN A 142 -3.60 22.28 9.48
N TYR A 143 -3.61 21.31 8.55
CA TYR A 143 -4.56 21.38 7.41
C TYR A 143 -5.22 20.03 7.10
N PHE A 144 -6.21 19.64 7.92
CA PHE A 144 -7.16 18.59 7.54
C PHE A 144 -8.31 19.19 6.72
N GLY A 145 -8.14 19.23 5.40
CA GLY A 145 -9.26 19.25 4.48
C GLY A 145 -9.70 17.81 4.20
N SER A 146 -10.86 17.44 4.71
CA SER A 146 -11.49 16.12 4.56
C SER A 146 -11.63 15.72 3.08
N LYS A 147 -10.79 14.79 2.63
CA LYS A 147 -11.07 14.00 1.42
C LYS A 147 -11.24 12.54 1.82
N LYS A 148 -12.46 12.04 1.63
CA LYS A 148 -12.79 10.62 1.74
C LYS A 148 -11.90 9.86 0.75
N VAL A 149 -10.93 9.10 1.27
CA VAL A 149 -10.15 8.17 0.46
C VAL A 149 -10.96 6.88 0.39
N PHE A 150 -11.44 6.54 -0.80
CA PHE A 150 -12.03 5.24 -1.07
C PHE A 150 -10.89 4.24 -1.28
N CYS A 151 -10.77 3.24 -0.41
CA CYS A 151 -9.96 2.07 -0.69
C CYS A 151 -10.69 1.21 -1.71
N PHE A 152 -10.19 1.20 -2.96
CA PHE A 152 -10.61 0.22 -3.95
C PHE A 152 -9.85 -1.08 -3.74
N TRP A 153 -10.58 -2.18 -3.65
CA TRP A 153 -10.04 -3.51 -3.87
C TRP A 153 -9.73 -3.65 -5.36
N THR A 154 -8.44 -3.69 -5.75
CA THR A 154 -8.08 -4.04 -7.13
C THR A 154 -7.71 -5.52 -7.20
N LYS A 155 -8.53 -6.28 -7.92
CA LYS A 155 -8.29 -7.67 -8.31
C LYS A 155 -7.01 -7.74 -9.14
N LYS A 156 -5.89 -8.15 -8.54
CA LYS A 156 -4.70 -8.65 -9.25
C LYS A 156 -4.28 -9.98 -8.66
N ILE A 157 -5.08 -11.00 -8.93
CA ILE A 157 -4.60 -12.38 -8.90
C ILE A 157 -3.73 -12.52 -10.16
N ARG A 158 -2.41 -12.63 -9.97
CA ARG A 158 -1.53 -13.08 -11.06
C ARG A 158 -1.66 -14.59 -11.11
N TRP A 159 -2.28 -15.07 -12.17
CA TRP A 159 -2.12 -16.45 -12.62
C TRP A 159 -0.65 -16.61 -13.01
N MET A 160 0.07 -17.48 -12.30
CA MET A 160 1.25 -18.11 -12.86
C MET A 160 0.75 -19.42 -13.45
N ASP A 161 0.55 -19.43 -14.76
CA ASP A 161 0.31 -20.66 -15.49
C ASP A 161 1.52 -21.58 -15.25
N ASN A 162 1.25 -22.81 -14.81
CA ASN A 162 2.26 -23.86 -14.67
C ASN A 162 2.92 -24.19 -16.01
#